data_AF-A0A9X9F3R0-F1
#
_entry.id   AF-A0A9X9F3R0-F1
#
_cell.length_a   1.000
_cell.length_b   1.000
_cell.length_c   1.000
_cell.angle_alpha   90.00
_cell.angle_beta   90.00
_cell.angle_gamma   90.00
#
_symmetry.space_group_name_H-M   'P 1'
#
loop_
_entity.id
_entity.type
_entity.pdbx_description
1 polymer ?
#
loop_
_entity_poly.entity_id
_entity_poly.type
_entity_poly.pdbx_seq_one_letter_code
_entity_poly.pdbx_strand_id
1 'polypeptide(L)'
;MLSKIKEGYALRDNNLDLRVVRTKTAIRNALVELIEEKGFDAITVKDITTKANINRGTFYAHYQDKFDLMTKCQEDIMYEFSKIAKQKFPEVIADLGSNPSPTMPFILITSILEFLNENSDFMKAVLSP
;
A
#
# COMPACT_ATOMS: atom_id res chain seq x y z
N MET A 1 -9.26 10.03 -3.18
CA MET A 1 -7.95 9.65 -2.60
C MET A 1 -8.05 8.36 -1.77
N LEU A 2 -8.94 8.27 -0.77
CA LEU A 2 -9.21 7.01 -0.03
C LEU A 2 -9.92 5.89 -0.83
N SER A 3 -10.39 6.15 -2.07
CA SER A 3 -11.14 5.15 -2.85
C SER A 3 -10.24 4.13 -3.57
N LYS A 4 -9.07 4.52 -4.07
CA LYS A 4 -8.16 3.60 -4.79
C LYS A 4 -7.53 2.55 -3.87
N ILE A 5 -7.23 2.92 -2.62
CA ILE A 5 -6.74 1.97 -1.59
C ILE A 5 -7.83 0.96 -1.19
N LYS A 6 -9.12 1.38 -1.14
CA LYS A 6 -10.24 0.46 -0.90
C LYS A 6 -10.39 -0.57 -2.02
N GLU A 7 -10.12 -0.18 -3.27
CA GLU A 7 -10.18 -1.08 -4.43
C GLU A 7 -9.06 -2.14 -4.43
N GLY A 8 -7.85 -1.81 -3.96
CA GLY A 8 -6.75 -2.79 -3.86
C GLY A 8 -7.05 -3.97 -2.92
N TYR A 9 -7.67 -3.69 -1.76
CA TYR A 9 -8.13 -4.74 -0.83
C TYR A 9 -9.36 -5.50 -1.36
N ALA A 10 -10.23 -4.83 -2.12
CA ALA A 10 -11.44 -5.43 -2.69
C ALA A 10 -11.16 -6.55 -3.70
N LEU A 11 -9.96 -6.57 -4.29
CA LEU A 11 -9.60 -7.56 -5.31
C LEU A 11 -8.93 -8.82 -4.74
N ARG A 12 -8.60 -8.87 -3.44
CA ARG A 12 -7.93 -10.03 -2.81
C ARG A 12 -8.88 -10.99 -2.09
N ASP A 13 -10.03 -10.52 -1.59
CA ASP A 13 -11.04 -11.36 -0.93
C ASP A 13 -12.27 -11.52 -1.82
N ASN A 14 -12.44 -12.69 -2.45
CA ASN A 14 -13.58 -13.06 -3.32
C ASN A 14 -14.95 -13.08 -2.59
N ASN A 15 -15.00 -12.69 -1.30
CA ASN A 15 -16.21 -12.55 -0.48
C ASN A 15 -16.01 -11.36 0.49
N LEU A 16 -16.29 -10.15 0.01
CA LEU A 16 -15.90 -8.88 0.63
C LEU A 16 -16.72 -8.56 1.90
N ASP A 17 -16.18 -8.89 3.08
CA ASP A 17 -16.66 -8.28 4.31
C ASP A 17 -16.10 -6.85 4.42
N LEU A 18 -16.97 -5.87 4.19
CA LEU A 18 -16.67 -4.44 4.32
C LEU A 18 -16.11 -4.07 5.70
N ARG A 19 -16.42 -4.85 6.74
CA ARG A 19 -15.86 -4.65 8.09
C ARG A 19 -14.38 -4.96 8.13
N VAL A 20 -13.96 -6.06 7.48
CA VAL A 20 -12.53 -6.44 7.40
C VAL A 20 -11.75 -5.35 6.67
N VAL A 21 -12.26 -4.85 5.55
CA VAL A 21 -11.61 -3.77 4.78
C VAL A 21 -11.46 -2.50 5.63
N ARG A 22 -12.52 -2.09 6.35
CA ARG A 22 -12.49 -0.92 7.23
C ARG A 22 -11.45 -1.09 8.34
N THR A 23 -11.42 -2.25 8.98
CA THR A 23 -10.46 -2.55 10.06
C THR A 23 -9.02 -2.53 9.54
N LYS A 24 -8.71 -3.24 8.44
CA LYS A 24 -7.37 -3.23 7.83
C LYS A 24 -6.92 -1.82 7.45
N THR A 25 -7.84 -1.02 6.88
CA THR A 25 -7.57 0.39 6.53
C THR A 25 -7.23 1.22 7.77
N ALA A 26 -8.02 1.10 8.84
CA ALA A 26 -7.77 1.85 10.08
C ALA A 26 -6.42 1.47 10.72
N ILE A 27 -6.07 0.18 10.73
CA ILE A 27 -4.80 -0.32 11.24
C ILE A 27 -3.62 0.23 10.43
N ARG A 28 -3.71 0.21 9.10
CA ARG A 28 -2.66 0.74 8.21
C ARG A 28 -2.45 2.24 8.42
N ASN A 29 -3.53 3.03 8.45
CA ASN A 29 -3.42 4.47 8.66
C ASN A 29 -2.77 4.79 10.02
N ALA A 30 -3.18 4.07 11.07
CA ALA A 30 -2.57 4.20 12.39
C ALA A 30 -1.07 3.89 12.37
N LEU A 31 -0.65 2.84 11.65
CA LEU A 31 0.77 2.52 11.50
C LEU A 31 1.54 3.65 10.83
N VAL A 32 1.03 4.20 9.72
CA VAL A 32 1.69 5.29 8.97
C VAL A 32 1.93 6.49 9.87
N GLU A 33 0.86 6.96 10.52
CA GLU A 33 0.91 8.13 11.40
C GLU A 33 1.88 7.90 12.57
N LEU A 34 1.90 6.70 13.15
CA LEU A 34 2.79 6.38 14.25
C LEU A 34 4.27 6.29 13.81
N ILE A 35 4.54 5.87 12.57
CA ILE A 35 5.91 5.85 12.04
C ILE A 35 6.39 7.28 11.83
N GLU A 36 5.55 8.17 11.30
CA GLU A 36 5.88 9.59 11.16
C GLU A 36 6.10 10.27 12.52
N GLU A 37 5.33 9.88 13.54
CA GLU A 37 5.41 10.49 14.88
C GLU A 37 6.65 10.07 15.68
N LYS A 38 7.06 8.80 15.59
CA LYS A 38 8.10 8.26 16.49
C LYS A 38 9.01 7.17 15.90
N GLY A 39 8.91 6.89 14.61
CA GLY A 39 9.69 5.85 13.93
C GLY A 39 9.18 4.43 14.22
N PHE A 40 9.43 3.50 13.29
CA PHE A 40 8.86 2.15 13.34
C PHE A 40 9.31 1.33 14.57
N ASP A 41 10.57 1.45 14.97
CA ASP A 41 11.14 0.69 16.07
C ASP A 41 10.46 0.98 17.42
N ALA A 42 10.06 2.24 17.66
CA ALA A 42 9.41 2.67 18.88
C ALA A 42 7.90 2.34 18.95
N ILE A 43 7.31 1.83 17.86
CA ILE A 43 5.89 1.47 17.81
C ILE A 43 5.65 0.13 18.50
N THR A 44 4.54 0.04 19.22
CA THR A 44 4.01 -1.20 19.78
C THR A 44 2.64 -1.51 19.20
N VAL A 45 2.21 -2.79 19.29
CA VAL A 45 0.83 -3.18 18.95
C VAL A 45 -0.19 -2.40 19.78
N LYS A 46 0.15 -2.01 21.02
CA LYS A 46 -0.71 -1.16 21.85
C LYS A 46 -1.01 0.16 21.15
N ASP A 47 0.03 0.86 20.72
CA ASP A 47 -0.09 2.17 20.08
C ASP A 47 -0.96 2.08 18.83
N ILE A 48 -0.71 1.06 17.98
CA ILE A 48 -1.49 0.83 16.77
C ILE A 48 -2.96 0.61 17.10
N THR A 49 -3.26 -0.29 18.05
CA THR A 49 -4.66 -0.59 18.43
C THR A 49 -5.38 0.62 19.03
N THR A 50 -4.67 1.43 19.82
CA THR A 50 -5.21 2.66 20.41
C THR A 50 -5.50 3.70 19.33
N LYS A 51 -4.54 3.96 18.44
CA LYS A 51 -4.66 4.93 17.35
C LYS A 51 -5.73 4.53 16.33
N ALA A 52 -5.80 3.26 15.97
CA ALA A 52 -6.82 2.70 15.06
C ALA A 52 -8.21 2.56 15.70
N ASN A 53 -8.35 2.83 17.00
CA ASN A 53 -9.58 2.65 17.77
C ASN A 53 -10.18 1.23 17.64
N ILE A 54 -9.35 0.20 17.86
CA ILE A 54 -9.75 -1.20 17.84
C ILE A 54 -9.27 -1.94 19.09
N ASN A 55 -9.88 -3.09 19.37
CA ASN A 55 -9.37 -3.97 20.41
C ASN A 55 -8.16 -4.79 19.89
N ARG A 56 -7.33 -5.29 20.81
CA ARG A 56 -6.15 -6.13 20.48
C ARG A 56 -6.51 -7.44 19.79
N GLY A 57 -7.61 -8.07 20.17
CA GLY A 57 -8.06 -9.32 19.52
C GLY A 57 -8.34 -9.13 18.03
N THR A 58 -8.92 -7.99 17.65
CA THR A 58 -9.18 -7.59 16.28
C THR A 58 -7.89 -7.36 15.50
N PHE A 59 -6.85 -6.79 16.13
CA PHE A 59 -5.52 -6.72 15.49
C PHE A 59 -4.97 -8.13 15.24
N TYR A 60 -4.98 -8.98 16.26
CA TYR A 60 -4.41 -10.33 16.16
C TYR A 60 -5.21 -11.28 15.25
N ALA A 61 -6.47 -10.95 14.95
CA ALA A 61 -7.25 -11.65 13.92
C ALA A 61 -6.73 -11.39 12.49
N HIS A 62 -5.93 -10.36 12.27
CA HIS A 62 -5.41 -9.97 10.96
C HIS A 62 -3.88 -10.03 10.88
N TYR A 63 -3.19 -9.77 11.99
CA TYR A 63 -1.74 -9.58 12.04
C TYR A 63 -1.11 -10.26 13.26
N GLN A 64 0.05 -10.91 13.07
CA GLN A 64 0.74 -11.58 14.18
C GLN A 64 1.43 -10.57 15.11
N ASP A 65 2.06 -9.54 14.54
CA ASP A 65 2.72 -8.46 15.25
C ASP A 65 2.86 -7.23 14.32
N LYS A 66 3.65 -6.23 14.74
CA LYS A 66 3.88 -5.02 13.94
C LYS A 66 4.72 -5.27 12.68
N PHE A 67 5.55 -6.33 12.67
CA PHE A 67 6.40 -6.68 11.53
C PHE A 67 5.56 -7.38 10.46
N ASP A 68 4.71 -8.35 10.83
CA ASP A 68 3.74 -8.97 9.90
C ASP A 68 2.81 -7.93 9.28
N LEU A 69 2.34 -6.96 10.07
CA LEU A 69 1.58 -5.83 9.54
C LEU A 69 2.38 -5.04 8.49
N MET A 70 3.64 -4.69 8.79
CA MET A 70 4.50 -3.97 7.86
C MET A 70 4.70 -4.76 6.55
N THR A 71 5.04 -6.05 6.65
CA THR A 71 5.23 -6.92 5.49
C THR A 71 3.98 -6.99 4.62
N LYS A 72 2.80 -7.20 5.21
CA LYS A 72 1.54 -7.23 4.45
C LYS A 72 1.25 -5.89 3.75
N CYS A 73 1.51 -4.77 4.42
CA CYS A 73 1.36 -3.47 3.78
C CYS A 73 2.35 -3.26 2.62
N GLN A 74 3.59 -3.75 2.72
CA GLN A 74 4.56 -3.74 1.61
C GLN A 74 4.10 -4.63 0.45
N GLU A 75 3.59 -5.83 0.72
CA GLU A 75 3.04 -6.75 -0.28
C GLU A 75 1.83 -6.17 -1.03
N ASP A 76 0.96 -5.43 -0.33
CA ASP A 76 -0.18 -4.75 -0.95
C ASP A 76 0.29 -3.69 -1.96
N ILE A 77 1.33 -2.93 -1.61
CA ILE A 77 1.89 -1.91 -2.51
C ILE A 77 2.60 -2.56 -3.69
N MET A 78 3.42 -3.59 -3.44
CA MET A 78 4.10 -4.31 -4.53
C MET A 78 3.09 -4.93 -5.49
N TYR A 79 1.94 -5.38 -4.99
CA TYR A 79 0.88 -5.87 -5.82
C TYR A 79 0.27 -4.77 -6.71
N GLU A 80 -0.10 -3.62 -6.15
CA GLU A 80 -0.63 -2.50 -6.95
C GLU A 80 0.40 -1.97 -7.94
N PHE A 81 1.67 -1.88 -7.54
CA PHE A 81 2.77 -1.53 -8.43
C PHE A 81 2.88 -2.53 -9.60
N SER A 82 2.86 -3.83 -9.31
CA SER A 82 2.93 -4.88 -10.33
C SER A 82 1.75 -4.85 -11.29
N LYS A 83 0.56 -4.44 -10.81
CA LYS A 83 -0.65 -4.30 -11.60
C LYS A 83 -0.55 -3.13 -12.58
N ILE A 84 -0.08 -1.97 -12.11
CA ILE A 84 0.19 -0.81 -12.97
C ILE A 84 1.21 -1.17 -14.03
N ALA A 85 2.31 -1.81 -13.62
CA ALA A 85 3.35 -2.28 -14.53
C ALA A 85 2.74 -3.20 -15.59
N LYS A 86 2.09 -4.30 -15.20
CA LYS A 86 1.48 -5.28 -16.13
C LYS A 86 0.47 -4.67 -17.10
N GLN A 87 -0.31 -3.68 -16.68
CA GLN A 87 -1.29 -3.02 -17.55
C GLN A 87 -0.62 -2.16 -18.61
N LYS A 88 0.45 -1.44 -18.27
CA LYS A 88 1.11 -0.48 -19.16
C LYS A 88 2.33 -1.04 -19.91
N PHE A 89 2.94 -2.14 -19.43
CA PHE A 89 4.14 -2.74 -20.02
C PHE A 89 3.95 -3.26 -21.46
N PRO A 90 2.84 -3.93 -21.80
CA PRO A 90 2.65 -4.46 -23.16
C PRO A 90 2.67 -3.36 -24.22
N GLU A 91 2.08 -2.20 -23.92
CA GLU A 91 2.09 -1.03 -24.80
C GLU A 91 3.51 -0.44 -24.93
N VAL A 92 4.28 -0.40 -23.84
CA VAL A 92 5.67 0.05 -23.85
C VAL A 92 6.56 -0.87 -24.71
N ILE A 93 6.42 -2.20 -24.61
CA ILE A 93 7.20 -3.15 -25.41
C ILE A 93 6.84 -3.03 -26.90
N ALA A 94 5.55 -2.91 -27.22
CA ALA A 94 5.10 -2.79 -28.61
C ALA A 94 5.65 -1.52 -29.30
N ASP A 95 5.73 -0.41 -28.56
CA ASP A 95 6.24 0.88 -29.06
C ASP A 95 7.76 0.85 -29.28
N LEU A 96 8.52 0.25 -28.36
CA LEU A 96 9.98 0.08 -28.47
C LEU A 96 10.42 -0.72 -29.71
N GLY A 97 9.59 -1.69 -30.15
CA GLY A 97 9.92 -2.57 -31.27
C GLY A 97 9.48 -2.05 -32.65
N SER A 98 8.55 -1.10 -32.70
CA SER A 98 7.84 -0.76 -33.95
C SER A 98 8.09 0.67 -34.42
N ASN A 99 8.16 1.64 -33.51
CA ASN A 99 8.59 3.02 -33.77
C ASN A 99 8.70 3.74 -32.40
N PRO A 100 9.89 3.84 -31.77
CA PRO A 100 10.00 4.28 -30.39
C PRO A 100 9.55 5.74 -30.27
N SER A 101 8.34 5.95 -29.74
CA SER A 101 7.90 7.26 -29.31
C SER A 101 8.50 7.53 -27.93
N PRO A 102 9.30 8.59 -27.73
CA PRO A 102 9.90 8.90 -26.43
C PRO A 102 8.87 9.15 -25.32
N THR A 103 7.58 9.31 -25.68
CA THR A 103 6.49 9.60 -24.76
C THR A 103 6.06 8.39 -23.92
N MET A 104 6.10 7.16 -24.44
CA MET A 104 5.55 6.00 -23.71
C MET A 104 6.42 5.49 -22.55
N PRO A 105 7.76 5.38 -22.70
CA PRO A 105 8.63 5.13 -21.54
C PRO A 105 8.48 6.21 -20.47
N PHE A 106 8.26 7.46 -20.88
CA PHE A 106 8.01 8.57 -19.98
C PHE A 106 6.68 8.42 -19.23
N ILE A 107 5.59 8.01 -19.90
CA ILE A 107 4.27 7.77 -19.27
C ILE A 107 4.34 6.66 -18.21
N LEU A 108 5.10 5.59 -18.44
CA LEU A 108 5.28 4.55 -17.43
C LEU A 108 6.02 5.10 -16.21
N ILE A 109 7.11 5.83 -16.42
CA ILE A 109 7.88 6.45 -15.34
C ILE A 109 7.03 7.45 -14.56
N THR A 110 6.29 8.34 -15.24
CA THR A 110 5.40 9.30 -14.55
C THR A 110 4.26 8.61 -13.83
N SER A 111 3.67 7.54 -14.39
CA SER A 111 2.63 6.76 -13.70
C SER A 111 3.14 6.09 -12.43
N ILE A 112 4.38 5.59 -12.46
CA ILE A 112 5.05 5.04 -11.29
C ILE A 112 5.33 6.14 -10.26
N LEU A 113 5.86 7.29 -10.70
CA LEU A 113 6.15 8.43 -9.80
C LEU A 113 4.88 8.99 -9.18
N GLU A 114 3.77 9.08 -9.92
CA GLU A 114 2.46 9.48 -9.42
C GLU A 114 1.96 8.48 -8.36
N PHE A 115 2.07 7.18 -8.61
CA PHE A 115 1.69 6.16 -7.63
C PHE A 115 2.52 6.25 -6.35
N LEU A 116 3.84 6.46 -6.49
CA LEU A 116 4.74 6.65 -5.35
C LEU A 116 4.40 7.93 -4.56
N ASN A 117 4.09 9.02 -5.27
CA ASN A 117 3.68 10.29 -4.66
C ASN A 117 2.33 10.18 -3.95
N GLU A 118 1.34 9.50 -4.55
CA GLU A 118 0.02 9.24 -3.94
C GLU A 118 0.13 8.41 -2.64
N ASN A 119 1.21 7.61 -2.48
CA ASN A 119 1.45 6.79 -1.29
C ASN A 119 2.64 7.31 -0.45
N SER A 120 3.01 8.58 -0.60
CA SER A 120 4.27 9.12 -0.07
C SER A 120 4.44 9.02 1.44
N ASP A 121 3.39 9.19 2.25
CA ASP A 121 3.46 9.07 3.71
C ASP A 121 3.86 7.65 4.14
N PHE A 122 3.29 6.64 3.49
CA PHE A 122 3.67 5.24 3.73
C PHE A 122 5.03 4.88 3.11
N MET A 123 5.35 5.42 1.93
CA MET A 123 6.67 5.21 1.31
C MET A 123 7.78 5.81 2.16
N LYS A 124 7.56 6.99 2.76
CA LYS A 124 8.44 7.54 3.78
C LYS A 124 8.53 6.58 4.95
N ALA A 125 7.41 6.12 5.49
CA ALA A 125 7.40 5.20 6.62
C ALA A 125 8.12 3.85 6.36
N VAL A 126 8.13 3.36 5.12
CA VAL A 126 8.82 2.11 4.73
C VAL A 126 10.29 2.31 4.38
N LEU A 127 10.64 3.48 3.82
CA LEU A 127 11.99 3.76 3.31
C LEU A 127 12.82 4.64 4.26
N SER A 128 12.23 5.19 5.32
CA SER A 128 12.97 5.90 6.35
C SER A 128 13.71 4.89 7.24
N PRO A 129 15.03 5.03 7.40
CA PRO A 129 15.84 4.16 8.27
C PRO A 129 15.41 4.20 9.73
#